data_AF-A0A832TRR4-F1
#
_entry.id   AF-A0A832TRR4-F1
#
_cell.length_a   1.000
_cell.length_b   1.000
_cell.length_c   1.000
_cell.angle_alpha   90.00
_cell.angle_beta   90.00
_cell.angle_gamma   90.00
#
_symmetry.space_group_name_H-M   'P 1'
#
loop_
_entity.id
_entity.type
_entity.pdbx_description
1 polymer ?
#
loop_
_entity_poly.entity_id
_entity_poly.type
_entity_poly.pdbx_seq_one_letter_code
_entity_poly.pdbx_strand_id
1 'polypeptide(L)'
;MDTKKLVVLILVISATLTAICVSPTLAVGEGDWITAYKVEDTQTGQKLIEADFAVSDEPTIYTPIISGQELTVTFTVNVFTSGAGNLKLSTYMQKPTGGQYWQLVPGDYDLGAGYTPNLASMEFGWAKGTFDMICYGKASNVIKATNITLVQLSAAGSADVLDNIKVVVLTAGADEYQNLYDQKEDKLQSLIDAGVASGYTDLFENMLAQSKALVSKGYVNEAIALLNAIPNSGEPMGSAMEIILYPLIAVAGVAAALFAVMFMRARGRNSYFRLVIEDQVKDLEGLTLRASRIDRSLSSSLDSV
;
A
#
# COMPACT_ATOMS: atom_id res chain seq x y z
N MET A 1 3.63 7.97 -41.75
CA MET A 1 4.64 7.59 -40.73
C MET A 1 4.83 6.09 -40.87
N ASP A 2 6.00 5.65 -41.34
CA ASP A 2 6.23 4.24 -41.69
C ASP A 2 6.01 3.31 -40.51
N THR A 3 5.26 2.24 -40.73
CA THR A 3 4.88 1.20 -39.75
C THR A 3 6.09 0.62 -39.02
N LYS A 4 7.26 0.60 -39.66
CA LYS A 4 8.54 0.17 -39.05
C LYS A 4 9.03 1.11 -37.94
N LYS A 5 8.75 2.41 -38.04
CA LYS A 5 9.14 3.41 -37.02
C LYS A 5 8.22 3.37 -35.80
N LEU A 6 6.96 2.97 -35.98
CA LEU A 6 6.00 2.82 -34.88
C LEU A 6 6.34 1.60 -34.00
N VAL A 7 6.70 0.47 -34.62
CA VAL A 7 7.06 -0.76 -33.89
C VAL A 7 8.33 -0.58 -33.05
N VAL A 8 9.33 0.13 -33.58
CA VAL A 8 10.57 0.43 -32.83
C VAL A 8 10.31 1.37 -31.65
N LEU A 9 9.39 2.33 -31.79
CA LEU A 9 9.02 3.23 -30.70
C LEU A 9 8.33 2.47 -29.55
N ILE A 10 7.45 1.53 -29.87
CA ILE A 10 6.74 0.69 -28.88
C ILE A 10 7.72 -0.25 -28.14
N LEU A 11 8.70 -0.83 -28.86
CA LEU A 11 9.72 -1.69 -28.28
C LEU A 11 10.68 -0.94 -27.33
N VAL A 12 11.05 0.30 -27.66
CA VAL A 12 11.94 1.13 -26.80
C VAL A 12 11.22 1.62 -25.53
N ILE A 13 9.91 1.85 -25.59
CA ILE A 13 9.09 2.20 -24.41
C ILE A 13 8.88 0.97 -23.51
N SER A 14 8.78 -0.24 -24.09
CA SER A 14 8.68 -1.49 -23.33
C SER A 14 10.00 -1.86 -22.63
N ALA A 15 11.14 -1.64 -23.28
CA ALA A 15 12.46 -1.98 -22.73
C ALA A 15 12.96 -1.04 -21.60
N THR A 16 12.41 0.16 -21.48
CA THR A 16 12.79 1.11 -20.41
C THR A 16 11.98 0.94 -19.12
N LEU A 17 10.98 0.05 -19.11
CA LEU A 17 10.11 -0.18 -17.97
C LEU A 17 10.62 -1.28 -17.01
N THR A 18 11.66 -2.03 -17.37
CA THR A 18 12.14 -3.21 -16.62
C THR A 18 13.32 -2.95 -15.68
N ALA A 19 13.78 -1.71 -15.53
CA ALA A 19 14.94 -1.37 -14.70
C ALA A 19 14.60 -0.58 -13.41
N ILE A 20 13.45 -0.88 -12.78
CA ILE A 20 13.22 -0.42 -11.40
C ILE A 20 13.61 -1.58 -10.48
N CYS A 21 14.77 -1.43 -9.86
CA CYS A 21 15.27 -2.33 -8.84
C CYS A 21 14.19 -2.56 -7.78
N VAL A 22 13.65 -3.78 -7.73
CA VAL A 22 12.89 -4.26 -6.58
C VAL A 22 13.90 -4.41 -5.46
N SER A 23 13.95 -3.42 -4.56
CA SER A 23 14.57 -3.63 -3.27
C SER A 23 13.55 -4.36 -2.41
N PRO A 24 13.78 -5.59 -1.94
CA PRO A 24 12.97 -6.14 -0.88
C PRO A 24 13.19 -5.26 0.36
N THR A 25 12.20 -4.44 0.71
CA THR A 25 12.15 -3.87 2.05
C THR A 25 11.67 -4.99 2.96
N LEU A 26 12.62 -5.63 3.63
CA LEU A 26 12.38 -6.60 4.69
C LEU A 26 11.36 -6.02 5.68
N ALA A 27 10.34 -6.79 6.00
CA ALA A 27 9.45 -6.50 7.12
C ALA A 27 10.25 -6.74 8.41
N VAL A 28 10.50 -5.67 9.17
CA VAL A 28 11.19 -5.73 10.45
C VAL A 28 10.16 -5.80 11.57
N GLY A 29 10.06 -7.00 12.17
CA GLY A 29 9.69 -7.30 13.54
C GLY A 29 10.55 -8.51 13.92
N GLU A 30 11.62 -8.30 14.70
CA GLU A 30 12.70 -9.29 14.92
C GLU A 30 12.30 -10.39 15.93
N GLY A 31 11.02 -10.50 16.33
CA GLY A 31 10.54 -11.55 17.24
C GLY A 31 10.96 -11.37 18.71
N ASP A 32 11.63 -10.27 19.05
CA ASP A 32 12.22 -10.04 20.37
C ASP A 32 11.18 -9.85 21.48
N TRP A 33 10.08 -9.13 21.18
CA TRP A 33 8.99 -8.91 22.14
C TRP A 33 7.69 -9.54 21.67
N ILE A 34 7.30 -9.35 20.41
CA ILE A 34 6.11 -9.98 19.84
C ILE A 34 6.54 -11.30 19.20
N THR A 35 6.26 -12.41 19.87
CA THR A 35 6.78 -13.74 19.50
C THR A 35 5.87 -14.50 18.53
N ALA A 36 4.57 -14.19 18.54
CA ALA A 36 3.61 -14.75 17.61
C ALA A 36 2.49 -13.74 17.34
N TYR A 37 1.94 -13.76 16.14
CA TYR A 37 0.71 -13.04 15.83
C TYR A 37 -0.12 -13.72 14.74
N LYS A 38 -1.43 -13.47 14.80
CA LYS A 38 -2.42 -13.96 13.85
C LYS A 38 -3.37 -12.81 13.51
N VAL A 39 -3.54 -12.55 12.22
CA VAL A 39 -4.49 -11.56 11.70
C VAL A 39 -5.63 -12.30 11.01
N GLU A 40 -6.84 -12.03 11.46
CA GLU A 40 -8.08 -12.63 10.94
C GLU A 40 -9.05 -11.54 10.50
N ASP A 41 -9.87 -11.86 9.51
CA ASP A 41 -11.05 -11.06 9.17
C ASP A 41 -12.11 -11.23 10.27
N THR A 42 -12.56 -10.13 10.87
CA THR A 42 -13.48 -10.15 12.02
C THR A 42 -14.86 -10.69 11.67
N GLN A 43 -15.30 -10.57 10.41
CA GLN A 43 -16.65 -10.97 10.00
C GLN A 43 -16.72 -12.46 9.65
N THR A 44 -15.68 -12.98 9.00
CA THR A 44 -15.64 -14.33 8.45
C THR A 44 -14.80 -15.30 9.29
N GLY A 45 -13.92 -14.79 10.15
CA GLY A 45 -12.93 -15.60 10.87
C GLY A 45 -11.84 -16.18 9.97
N GLN A 46 -11.74 -15.72 8.72
CA GLN A 46 -10.71 -16.17 7.79
C GLN A 46 -9.33 -15.70 8.25
N LYS A 47 -8.36 -16.62 8.30
CA LYS A 47 -6.95 -16.30 8.53
C LYS A 47 -6.39 -15.53 7.34
N LEU A 48 -5.79 -14.37 7.61
CA LEU A 48 -5.15 -13.52 6.60
C LEU A 48 -3.63 -13.67 6.67
N ILE A 49 -3.07 -13.56 7.89
CA ILE A 49 -1.63 -13.66 8.16
C ILE A 49 -1.42 -14.42 9.47
N GLU A 50 -0.38 -15.23 9.55
CA GLU A 50 0.04 -15.93 10.76
C GLU A 50 1.57 -15.94 10.83
N ALA A 51 2.12 -15.57 11.98
CA ALA A 51 3.55 -15.58 12.25
C ALA A 51 3.78 -16.23 13.61
N ASP A 52 4.74 -17.16 13.63
CA ASP A 52 5.26 -17.77 14.85
C ASP A 52 6.79 -17.79 14.71
N PHE A 53 7.44 -16.84 15.38
CA PHE A 53 8.87 -16.64 15.28
C PHE A 53 9.67 -17.71 16.03
N ALA A 54 9.02 -18.61 16.77
CA ALA A 54 9.68 -19.82 17.28
C ALA A 54 9.84 -20.89 16.18
N VAL A 55 9.05 -20.82 15.11
CA VAL A 55 8.99 -21.82 14.04
C VAL A 55 9.56 -21.30 12.72
N SER A 56 9.31 -20.03 12.39
CA SER A 56 9.69 -19.40 11.12
C SER A 56 10.00 -17.92 11.31
N ASP A 57 11.11 -17.47 10.73
CA ASP A 57 11.50 -16.05 10.74
C ASP A 57 10.57 -15.17 9.86
N GLU A 58 9.81 -15.80 8.97
CA GLU A 58 8.92 -15.12 8.02
C GLU A 58 7.44 -15.43 8.31
N PRO A 59 6.55 -14.43 8.21
CA PRO A 59 5.11 -14.62 8.35
C PRO A 59 4.51 -15.39 7.17
N THR A 60 3.57 -16.28 7.45
CA THR A 60 2.75 -16.95 6.44
C THR A 60 1.58 -16.04 6.03
N ILE A 61 1.52 -15.69 4.75
CA ILE A 61 0.44 -14.87 4.19
C ILE A 61 -0.53 -15.80 3.45
N TYR A 62 -1.77 -15.88 3.94
CA TYR A 62 -2.83 -16.67 3.33
C TYR A 62 -3.67 -15.86 2.34
N THR A 63 -3.99 -14.62 2.70
CA THR A 63 -4.85 -13.73 1.91
C THR A 63 -4.46 -12.28 2.14
N PRO A 64 -4.47 -11.43 1.09
CA PRO A 64 -4.17 -10.01 1.26
C PRO A 64 -5.16 -9.31 2.18
N ILE A 65 -4.68 -8.31 2.92
CA ILE A 65 -5.53 -7.44 3.75
C ILE A 65 -6.02 -6.27 2.90
N ILE A 66 -7.31 -6.00 2.93
CA ILE A 66 -7.96 -4.94 2.16
C ILE A 66 -8.22 -3.70 3.02
N SER A 67 -8.12 -2.54 2.41
CA SER A 67 -8.42 -1.23 2.99
C SER A 67 -9.81 -1.19 3.61
N GLY A 68 -9.90 -0.77 4.87
CA GLY A 68 -11.17 -0.67 5.59
C GLY A 68 -11.73 -2.00 6.11
N GLN A 69 -11.08 -3.13 5.82
CA GLN A 69 -11.45 -4.44 6.34
C GLN A 69 -11.39 -4.45 7.88
N GLU A 70 -12.37 -5.07 8.52
CA GLU A 70 -12.36 -5.28 9.97
C GLU A 70 -11.42 -6.45 10.31
N LEU A 71 -10.45 -6.18 11.17
CA LEU A 71 -9.41 -7.13 11.53
C LEU A 71 -9.45 -7.46 13.03
N THR A 72 -9.15 -8.71 13.31
CA THR A 72 -8.85 -9.23 14.65
C THR A 72 -7.40 -9.65 14.66
N VAL A 73 -6.56 -8.93 15.40
CA VAL A 73 -5.13 -9.20 15.53
C VAL A 73 -4.88 -9.83 16.89
N THR A 74 -4.62 -11.12 16.94
CA THR A 74 -4.19 -11.82 18.16
C THR A 74 -2.68 -11.87 18.18
N PHE A 75 -2.04 -11.48 19.27
CA PHE A 75 -0.58 -11.49 19.36
C PHE A 75 -0.10 -11.81 20.77
N THR A 76 1.09 -12.39 20.85
CA THR A 76 1.75 -12.82 22.09
C THR A 76 2.95 -11.94 22.36
N VAL A 77 2.97 -11.29 23.53
CA VAL A 77 4.09 -10.47 23.99
C VAL A 77 4.86 -11.23 25.05
N ASN A 78 6.16 -11.41 24.83
CA ASN A 78 7.10 -11.97 25.78
C ASN A 78 7.89 -10.85 26.47
N VAL A 79 7.63 -10.66 27.75
CA VAL A 79 8.33 -9.68 28.59
C VAL A 79 9.46 -10.42 29.31
N PHE A 80 10.68 -10.31 28.79
CA PHE A 80 11.83 -11.11 29.25
C PHE A 80 12.43 -10.66 30.59
N THR A 81 12.15 -9.43 31.03
CA THR A 81 12.58 -8.91 32.35
C THR A 81 11.52 -8.02 32.97
N SER A 82 11.59 -7.80 34.28
CA SER A 82 10.81 -6.76 34.96
C SER A 82 11.63 -5.48 35.04
N GLY A 83 11.00 -4.31 35.05
CA GLY A 83 11.71 -3.05 35.21
C GLY A 83 10.84 -1.94 35.78
N ALA A 84 11.48 -0.79 36.02
CA ALA A 84 10.79 0.45 36.36
C ALA A 84 10.40 1.20 35.08
N GLY A 85 9.24 1.85 35.09
CA GLY A 85 8.67 2.55 33.92
C GLY A 85 7.51 1.79 33.29
N ASN A 86 6.95 2.35 32.21
CA ASN A 86 5.80 1.80 31.52
C ASN A 86 6.17 1.40 30.09
N LEU A 87 5.53 0.33 29.60
CA LEU A 87 5.44 0.04 28.18
C LEU A 87 4.16 0.66 27.63
N LYS A 88 4.17 0.96 26.34
CA LYS A 88 3.03 1.49 25.62
C LYS A 88 2.67 0.58 24.46
N LEU A 89 1.44 0.10 24.47
CA LEU A 89 0.82 -0.55 23.31
C LEU A 89 0.00 0.49 22.55
N SER A 90 0.18 0.55 21.24
CA SER A 90 -0.56 1.45 20.35
C SER A 90 -1.04 0.70 19.12
N THR A 91 -2.21 1.07 18.61
CA THR A 91 -2.71 0.64 17.31
C THR A 91 -2.92 1.85 16.39
N TYR A 92 -2.63 1.66 15.11
CA TYR A 92 -2.96 2.62 14.05
C TYR A 92 -4.17 2.18 13.22
N MET A 93 -4.82 1.09 13.62
CA MET A 93 -6.09 0.69 13.05
C MET A 93 -7.18 1.68 13.45
N GLN A 94 -8.14 1.89 12.54
CA GLN A 94 -9.29 2.74 12.85
C GLN A 94 -10.20 2.03 13.85
N LYS A 95 -10.98 2.81 14.62
CA LYS A 95 -11.89 2.27 15.62
C LYS A 95 -12.86 1.26 14.98
N PRO A 96 -13.06 0.07 15.58
CA PRO A 96 -14.06 -0.87 15.10
C PRO A 96 -15.47 -0.26 15.18
N THR A 97 -16.39 -0.77 14.36
CA THR A 97 -17.78 -0.26 14.29
C THR A 97 -18.51 -0.36 15.62
N GLY A 98 -18.11 -1.31 16.46
CA GLY A 98 -18.49 -1.42 17.87
C GLY A 98 -17.42 -2.15 18.67
N GLY A 99 -17.40 -1.92 19.99
CA GLY A 99 -16.48 -2.60 20.91
C GLY A 99 -15.22 -1.80 21.27
N GLN A 100 -14.28 -2.54 21.85
CA GLN A 100 -13.00 -2.04 22.38
C GLN A 100 -11.86 -2.29 21.39
N TYR A 101 -10.76 -1.56 21.53
CA TYR A 101 -9.53 -1.84 20.77
C TYR A 101 -8.81 -3.06 21.33
N TRP A 102 -8.73 -3.21 22.65
CA TRP A 102 -7.88 -4.21 23.28
C TRP A 102 -8.68 -5.16 24.14
N GLN A 103 -8.40 -6.44 24.02
CA GLN A 103 -8.91 -7.48 24.91
C GLN A 103 -7.75 -8.35 25.37
N LEU A 104 -7.46 -8.31 26.67
CA LEU A 104 -6.52 -9.23 27.28
C LEU A 104 -7.13 -10.64 27.25
N VAL A 105 -6.41 -11.61 26.70
CA VAL A 105 -6.82 -13.01 26.77
C VAL A 105 -6.64 -13.46 28.22
N PRO A 106 -7.63 -14.14 28.84
CA PRO A 106 -7.53 -14.58 30.22
C PRO A 106 -6.24 -15.37 30.49
N GLY A 107 -5.47 -14.94 31.49
CA GLY A 107 -4.20 -15.52 31.90
C GLY A 107 -3.71 -14.89 33.20
N ASP A 108 -2.48 -15.21 33.60
CA ASP A 108 -1.91 -14.77 34.89
C ASP A 108 -1.24 -13.40 34.83
N TYR A 109 -1.12 -12.79 33.65
CA TYR A 109 -0.44 -11.52 33.46
C TYR A 109 -1.38 -10.34 33.76
N ASP A 110 -0.99 -9.48 34.71
CA ASP A 110 -1.77 -8.30 35.10
C ASP A 110 -1.22 -7.03 34.46
N LEU A 111 -2.06 -6.35 33.66
CA LEU A 111 -1.75 -5.03 33.07
C LEU A 111 -2.06 -3.88 34.03
N GLY A 112 -2.71 -4.16 35.16
CA GLY A 112 -3.04 -3.21 36.22
C GLY A 112 -3.97 -2.08 35.78
N ALA A 113 -3.90 -0.96 36.49
CA ALA A 113 -4.75 0.21 36.25
C ALA A 113 -4.49 0.92 34.90
N GLY A 114 -3.41 0.55 34.19
CA GLY A 114 -3.06 1.07 32.88
C GLY A 114 -3.88 0.48 31.73
N TYR A 115 -4.61 -0.61 31.99
CA TYR A 115 -5.43 -1.27 30.98
C TYR A 115 -6.67 -0.43 30.62
N THR A 116 -6.58 0.25 29.49
CA THR A 116 -7.66 1.07 28.93
C THR A 116 -8.12 0.52 27.58
N PRO A 117 -9.02 -0.48 27.57
CA PRO A 117 -9.31 -1.24 26.36
C PRO A 117 -9.96 -0.43 25.24
N ASN A 118 -10.57 0.71 25.56
CA ASN A 118 -11.26 1.57 24.60
C ASN A 118 -10.38 2.64 23.94
N LEU A 119 -9.13 2.81 24.37
CA LEU A 119 -8.20 3.78 23.81
C LEU A 119 -7.29 3.12 22.78
N ALA A 120 -6.97 3.82 21.69
CA ALA A 120 -6.06 3.32 20.65
C ALA A 120 -4.63 3.11 21.16
N SER A 121 -4.29 3.68 22.32
CA SER A 121 -3.03 3.41 23.02
C SER A 121 -3.27 3.26 24.51
N MET A 122 -2.50 2.37 25.15
CA MET A 122 -2.50 2.17 26.60
C MET A 122 -1.07 2.02 27.11
N GLU A 123 -0.83 2.49 28.33
CA GLU A 123 0.44 2.36 29.02
C GLU A 123 0.27 1.44 30.22
N PHE A 124 1.21 0.53 30.44
CA PHE A 124 1.15 -0.44 31.53
C PHE A 124 2.53 -0.67 32.13
N GLY A 125 2.57 -0.96 33.43
CA GLY A 125 3.79 -1.43 34.09
C GLY A 125 4.15 -2.83 33.59
N TRP A 126 5.43 -3.14 33.49
CA TRP A 126 5.89 -4.39 32.89
C TRP A 126 6.61 -5.26 33.91
N ALA A 127 6.13 -6.49 34.03
CA ALA A 127 6.71 -7.54 34.85
C ALA A 127 7.08 -8.71 33.95
N LYS A 128 8.14 -9.44 34.30
CA LYS A 128 8.57 -10.62 33.53
C LYS A 128 7.41 -11.61 33.40
N GLY A 129 7.12 -12.03 32.18
CA GLY A 129 6.04 -12.95 31.87
C GLY A 129 5.63 -12.88 30.41
N THR A 130 4.58 -13.62 30.05
CA THR A 130 4.04 -13.65 28.70
C THR A 130 2.54 -13.39 28.77
N PHE A 131 2.01 -12.64 27.81
CA PHE A 131 0.58 -12.42 27.71
C PHE A 131 0.12 -12.38 26.26
N ASP A 132 -1.13 -12.80 26.07
CA ASP A 132 -1.82 -12.75 24.79
C ASP A 132 -2.82 -11.62 24.78
N MET A 133 -2.84 -10.88 23.68
CA MET A 133 -3.69 -9.72 23.50
C MET A 133 -4.40 -9.81 22.17
N ILE A 134 -5.66 -9.41 22.15
CA ILE A 134 -6.45 -9.25 20.93
C ILE A 134 -6.62 -7.75 20.69
N CYS A 135 -6.23 -7.30 19.50
CA CYS A 135 -6.50 -5.96 19.01
C CYS A 135 -7.57 -5.99 17.92
N TYR A 136 -8.67 -5.28 18.12
CA TYR A 136 -9.73 -5.12 17.14
C TYR A 136 -9.63 -3.75 16.48
N GLY A 137 -9.80 -3.72 15.16
CA GLY A 137 -9.81 -2.45 14.44
C GLY A 137 -10.12 -2.63 12.97
N LYS A 138 -10.11 -1.53 12.23
CA LYS A 138 -10.19 -1.55 10.77
C LYS A 138 -8.84 -1.20 10.17
N ALA A 139 -8.43 -1.94 9.15
CA ALA A 139 -7.29 -1.58 8.32
C ALA A 139 -7.46 -0.15 7.82
N SER A 140 -6.40 0.67 7.89
CA SER A 140 -6.50 2.07 7.48
C SER A 140 -6.90 2.18 6.01
N ASN A 141 -7.67 3.21 5.68
CA ASN A 141 -8.06 3.42 4.30
C ASN A 141 -6.87 3.87 3.46
N VAL A 142 -6.52 3.09 2.45
CA VAL A 142 -5.37 3.37 1.57
C VAL A 142 -5.82 3.49 0.12
N ILE A 143 -5.16 4.39 -0.61
CA ILE A 143 -5.38 4.64 -2.05
C ILE A 143 -4.33 3.95 -2.94
N LYS A 144 -3.39 3.22 -2.32
CA LYS A 144 -2.40 2.35 -2.97
C LYS A 144 -1.92 1.32 -1.95
N ALA A 145 -1.33 0.21 -2.42
CA ALA A 145 -0.66 -0.75 -1.55
C ALA A 145 0.34 -0.05 -0.62
N THR A 146 0.15 -0.17 0.69
CA THR A 146 0.93 0.57 1.69
C THR A 146 1.19 -0.32 2.90
N ASN A 147 2.43 -0.27 3.41
CA ASN A 147 2.79 -0.88 4.69
C ASN A 147 2.16 -0.06 5.83
N ILE A 148 1.34 -0.72 6.64
CA ILE A 148 0.69 -0.14 7.81
C ILE A 148 1.09 -0.93 9.04
N THR A 149 1.42 -0.22 10.11
CA THR A 149 1.60 -0.80 11.43
C THR A 149 0.23 -1.06 12.06
N LEU A 150 -0.12 -2.30 12.34
CA LEU A 150 -1.37 -2.65 13.03
C LEU A 150 -1.24 -2.44 14.54
N VAL A 151 -0.16 -2.95 15.11
CA VAL A 151 0.16 -2.91 16.55
C VAL A 151 1.60 -2.49 16.71
N GLN A 152 1.88 -1.68 17.73
CA GLN A 152 3.21 -1.22 18.08
C GLN A 152 3.40 -1.32 19.59
N LEU A 153 4.54 -1.86 20.00
CA LEU A 153 5.05 -1.82 21.36
C LEU A 153 6.22 -0.82 21.44
N SER A 154 6.16 0.10 22.38
CA SER A 154 7.22 1.11 22.60
C SER A 154 7.45 1.36 24.09
N ALA A 155 8.59 1.92 24.46
CA ALA A 155 8.80 2.42 25.81
C ALA A 155 7.99 3.72 26.03
N ALA A 156 7.18 3.79 27.10
CA ALA A 156 6.35 4.95 27.38
C ALA A 156 7.19 6.22 27.59
N GLY A 157 6.72 7.35 27.05
CA GLY A 157 7.44 8.62 27.13
C GLY A 157 8.69 8.74 26.24
N SER A 158 9.01 7.72 25.43
CA SER A 158 10.07 7.76 24.41
C SER A 158 9.49 7.56 23.00
N ALA A 159 10.31 7.85 21.98
CA ALA A 159 10.00 7.49 20.59
C ALA A 159 10.54 6.10 20.21
N ASP A 160 11.13 5.36 21.16
CA ASP A 160 11.81 4.10 20.90
C ASP A 160 10.79 2.98 20.72
N VAL A 161 10.75 2.45 19.51
CA VAL A 161 9.90 1.33 19.12
C VAL A 161 10.61 0.04 19.49
N LEU A 162 9.98 -0.76 20.34
CA LEU A 162 10.50 -2.06 20.75
C LEU A 162 10.13 -3.13 19.73
N ASP A 163 8.87 -3.12 19.27
CA ASP A 163 8.40 -4.06 18.26
C ASP A 163 7.13 -3.55 17.57
N ASN A 164 6.80 -4.11 16.40
CA ASN A 164 5.59 -3.77 15.67
C ASN A 164 5.14 -4.88 14.71
N ILE A 165 3.82 -4.97 14.53
CA ILE A 165 3.19 -5.80 13.51
C ILE A 165 2.90 -4.91 12.30
N LYS A 166 3.61 -5.12 11.19
CA LYS A 166 3.41 -4.41 9.93
C LYS A 166 2.81 -5.34 8.88
N VAL A 167 1.87 -4.81 8.11
CA VAL A 167 1.22 -5.53 7.01
C VAL A 167 1.08 -4.64 5.79
N VAL A 168 1.05 -5.25 4.61
CA VAL A 168 0.68 -4.56 3.38
C VAL A 168 -0.84 -4.55 3.27
N VAL A 169 -1.44 -3.37 3.23
CA VAL A 169 -2.88 -3.19 2.98
C VAL A 169 -3.07 -2.78 1.53
N LEU A 170 -3.98 -3.45 0.82
CA LEU A 170 -4.38 -3.15 -0.55
C LEU A 170 -5.62 -2.26 -0.58
N THR A 171 -5.88 -1.55 -1.67
CA THR A 171 -7.07 -0.68 -1.78
C THR A 171 -8.35 -1.51 -1.90
N ALA A 172 -9.47 -0.99 -1.39
CA ALA A 172 -10.78 -1.57 -1.67
C ALA A 172 -11.01 -1.60 -3.20
N GLY A 173 -11.46 -2.74 -3.72
CA GLY A 173 -11.57 -3.00 -5.16
C GLY A 173 -10.65 -4.11 -5.68
N ALA A 174 -9.74 -4.67 -4.88
CA ALA A 174 -8.93 -5.81 -5.32
C ALA A 174 -9.81 -7.02 -5.69
N ASP A 175 -10.85 -7.30 -4.89
CA ASP A 175 -11.81 -8.37 -5.16
C ASP A 175 -12.69 -8.06 -6.37
N GLU A 176 -13.13 -6.81 -6.52
CA GLU A 176 -13.88 -6.36 -7.71
C GLU A 176 -13.03 -6.48 -8.97
N TYR A 177 -11.77 -6.06 -8.91
CA TYR A 177 -10.80 -6.23 -9.97
C TYR A 177 -10.62 -7.70 -10.32
N GLN A 178 -10.38 -8.57 -9.32
CA GLN A 178 -10.15 -9.99 -9.56
C GLN A 178 -11.36 -10.65 -10.22
N ASN A 179 -12.56 -10.38 -9.71
CA ASN A 179 -13.81 -10.87 -10.30
C ASN A 179 -14.00 -10.37 -11.74
N LEU A 180 -13.74 -9.09 -12.01
CA LEU A 180 -13.80 -8.52 -13.36
C LEU A 180 -12.72 -9.10 -14.28
N TYR A 181 -11.53 -9.36 -13.75
CA TYR A 181 -10.42 -9.93 -14.51
C TYR A 181 -10.76 -11.34 -14.98
N ASP A 182 -11.21 -12.20 -14.06
CA ASP A 182 -11.57 -13.59 -14.34
C ASP A 182 -12.73 -13.66 -15.35
N GLN A 183 -13.76 -12.83 -15.18
CA GLN A 183 -14.86 -12.74 -16.16
C GLN A 183 -14.40 -12.36 -17.57
N LYS A 184 -13.40 -11.48 -17.68
CA LYS A 184 -12.88 -11.00 -18.96
C LYS A 184 -11.90 -11.99 -19.59
N GLU A 185 -11.17 -12.75 -18.78
CA GLU A 185 -10.32 -13.86 -19.21
C GLU A 185 -11.16 -15.03 -19.74
N ASP A 186 -12.23 -15.42 -19.03
CA ASP A 186 -13.20 -16.41 -19.50
C ASP A 186 -13.85 -15.97 -20.81
N LYS A 187 -14.17 -14.67 -20.93
CA LYS A 187 -14.72 -14.11 -22.17
C LYS A 187 -13.72 -14.18 -23.32
N LEU A 188 -12.45 -13.85 -23.08
CA LEU A 188 -11.39 -13.99 -24.09
C LEU A 188 -11.29 -15.43 -24.59
N GLN A 189 -11.31 -16.41 -23.68
CA GLN A 189 -11.29 -17.82 -24.06
C GLN A 189 -12.51 -18.19 -24.92
N SER A 190 -13.71 -17.73 -24.55
CA SER A 190 -14.91 -17.96 -25.36
C SER A 190 -14.84 -17.34 -26.76
N LEU A 191 -14.16 -16.19 -26.92
CA LEU A 191 -13.99 -15.52 -28.21
C LEU A 191 -12.99 -16.25 -29.10
N ILE A 192 -11.92 -16.79 -28.50
CA ILE A 192 -10.95 -17.65 -29.18
C ILE A 192 -11.65 -18.92 -29.66
N ASP A 193 -12.42 -19.57 -28.80
CA ASP A 193 -13.15 -20.81 -29.12
C ASP A 193 -14.24 -20.58 -30.19
N ALA A 194 -14.86 -19.39 -30.20
CA ALA A 194 -15.84 -18.98 -31.21
C ALA A 194 -15.21 -18.57 -32.57
N GLY A 195 -13.87 -18.57 -32.69
CA GLY A 195 -13.18 -18.22 -33.93
C GLY A 195 -13.26 -16.74 -34.29
N VAL A 196 -13.40 -15.87 -33.29
CA VAL A 196 -13.39 -14.41 -33.48
C VAL A 196 -12.03 -13.95 -34.01
N ALA A 197 -12.02 -12.89 -34.82
CA ALA A 197 -10.81 -12.39 -35.47
C ALA A 197 -9.68 -12.09 -34.47
N SER A 198 -8.45 -12.52 -34.79
CA SER A 198 -7.31 -12.43 -33.88
C SER A 198 -7.02 -11.01 -33.40
N GLY A 199 -7.19 -10.00 -34.25
CA GLY A 199 -6.97 -8.60 -33.84
C GLY A 199 -7.90 -8.11 -32.72
N TYR A 200 -9.06 -8.74 -32.55
CA TYR A 200 -9.98 -8.46 -31.43
C TYR A 200 -9.57 -9.20 -30.16
N THR A 201 -9.16 -10.47 -30.27
CA THR A 201 -8.67 -11.27 -29.13
C THR A 201 -7.33 -10.73 -28.61
N ASP A 202 -6.43 -10.31 -29.49
CA ASP A 202 -5.14 -9.70 -29.15
C ASP A 202 -5.33 -8.38 -28.38
N LEU A 203 -6.36 -7.60 -28.73
CA LEU A 203 -6.71 -6.36 -28.03
C LEU A 203 -7.25 -6.66 -26.62
N PHE A 204 -8.11 -7.66 -26.49
CA PHE A 204 -8.57 -8.15 -25.18
C PHE A 204 -7.40 -8.60 -24.30
N GLU A 205 -6.51 -9.42 -24.84
CA GLU A 205 -5.31 -9.90 -24.14
C GLU A 205 -4.41 -8.74 -23.70
N ASN A 206 -4.17 -7.76 -24.57
CA ASN A 206 -3.39 -6.58 -24.25
C ASN A 206 -4.02 -5.71 -23.14
N MET A 207 -5.34 -5.60 -23.09
CA MET A 207 -6.03 -4.85 -22.02
C MET A 207 -6.00 -5.60 -20.69
N LEU A 208 -6.14 -6.93 -20.71
CA LEU A 208 -5.95 -7.78 -19.53
C LEU A 208 -4.51 -7.66 -19.00
N ALA A 209 -3.51 -7.73 -19.88
CA ALA A 209 -2.11 -7.55 -19.48
C ALA A 209 -1.83 -6.17 -18.87
N GLN A 210 -2.41 -5.11 -19.46
CA GLN A 210 -2.28 -3.75 -18.93
C GLN A 210 -3.01 -3.56 -17.60
N SER A 211 -4.17 -4.19 -17.41
CA SER A 211 -4.89 -4.11 -16.13
C SER A 211 -4.09 -4.77 -15.01
N LYS A 212 -3.45 -5.92 -15.27
CA LYS A 212 -2.49 -6.56 -14.35
C LYS A 212 -1.33 -5.64 -14.00
N ALA A 213 -0.77 -4.96 -15.00
CA ALA A 213 0.29 -4.00 -14.79
C ALA A 213 -0.15 -2.79 -13.94
N LEU A 214 -1.40 -2.33 -14.08
CA LEU A 214 -1.95 -1.25 -13.25
C LEU A 214 -2.15 -1.70 -11.80
N VAL A 215 -2.65 -2.90 -11.56
CA VAL A 215 -2.78 -3.48 -10.20
C VAL A 215 -1.41 -3.69 -9.54
N SER A 216 -0.41 -4.17 -10.29
CA SER A 216 0.96 -4.28 -9.77
C SER A 216 1.56 -2.93 -9.34
N LYS A 217 1.03 -1.82 -9.87
CA LYS A 217 1.40 -0.45 -9.52
C LYS A 217 0.47 0.18 -8.48
N GLY A 218 -0.50 -0.57 -7.97
CA GLY A 218 -1.49 -0.12 -6.98
C GLY A 218 -2.62 0.73 -7.54
N TYR A 219 -2.79 0.79 -8.86
CA TYR A 219 -3.86 1.53 -9.55
C TYR A 219 -5.08 0.64 -9.82
N VAL A 220 -5.68 0.12 -8.73
CA VAL A 220 -6.76 -0.87 -8.82
C VAL A 220 -8.03 -0.28 -9.45
N ASN A 221 -8.39 0.96 -9.12
CA ASN A 221 -9.55 1.62 -9.72
C ASN A 221 -9.38 1.90 -11.21
N GLU A 222 -8.18 2.29 -11.64
CA GLU A 222 -7.86 2.47 -13.05
C GLU A 222 -7.82 1.12 -13.79
N ALA A 223 -7.38 0.05 -13.13
CA ALA A 223 -7.45 -1.30 -13.67
C ALA A 223 -8.90 -1.77 -13.85
N ILE A 224 -9.78 -1.53 -12.86
CA ILE A 224 -11.22 -1.77 -12.96
C ILE A 224 -11.84 -0.96 -14.10
N ALA A 225 -11.52 0.33 -14.21
CA ALA A 225 -12.01 1.19 -15.30
C ALA A 225 -11.56 0.68 -16.68
N LEU A 226 -10.32 0.19 -16.80
CA LEU A 226 -9.81 -0.42 -18.01
C LEU A 226 -10.56 -1.71 -18.37
N LEU A 227 -10.82 -2.58 -17.40
CA LEU A 227 -11.58 -3.82 -17.60
C LEU A 227 -13.05 -3.55 -17.96
N ASN A 228 -13.68 -2.54 -17.36
CA ASN A 228 -15.05 -2.13 -17.66
C ASN A 228 -15.17 -1.43 -19.02
N ALA A 229 -14.08 -0.86 -19.55
CA ALA A 229 -14.05 -0.31 -20.91
C ALA A 229 -14.09 -1.39 -22.01
N ILE A 230 -13.80 -2.64 -21.64
CA ILE A 230 -13.93 -3.78 -22.55
C ILE A 230 -15.42 -4.08 -22.76
N PRO A 231 -15.96 -4.01 -23.98
CA PRO A 231 -17.39 -4.23 -24.23
C PRO A 231 -17.84 -5.63 -23.78
N ASN A 232 -19.02 -5.71 -23.13
CA ASN A 232 -19.64 -6.98 -22.72
C ASN A 232 -20.44 -7.66 -23.85
N SER A 233 -20.74 -6.93 -24.92
CA SER A 233 -21.54 -7.40 -26.06
C SER A 233 -21.27 -6.55 -27.30
N GLY A 234 -21.42 -7.12 -28.48
CA GLY A 234 -21.12 -6.47 -29.77
C GLY A 234 -20.01 -7.18 -30.54
N GLU A 235 -20.00 -8.51 -30.47
CA GLU A 235 -19.07 -9.36 -31.22
C GLU A 235 -19.28 -9.11 -32.72
N PRO A 236 -18.21 -8.79 -33.48
CA PRO A 236 -18.34 -8.61 -34.91
C PRO A 236 -18.58 -9.99 -35.55
N MET A 237 -19.85 -10.32 -35.75
CA MET A 237 -20.23 -11.43 -36.62
C MET A 237 -19.90 -11.06 -38.06
N GLY A 238 -18.79 -11.59 -38.56
CA GLY A 238 -18.48 -11.60 -39.98
C GLY A 238 -17.81 -10.33 -40.54
N SER A 239 -17.02 -10.58 -41.58
CA SER A 239 -16.06 -9.68 -42.22
C SER A 239 -16.65 -8.36 -42.77
N ALA A 240 -16.17 -7.23 -42.27
CA ALA A 240 -15.89 -6.03 -43.06
C ALA A 240 -15.06 -5.03 -42.25
N MET A 241 -13.96 -4.57 -42.84
CA MET A 241 -12.91 -3.73 -42.26
C MET A 241 -13.36 -2.38 -41.63
N GLU A 242 -14.62 -1.99 -41.82
CA GLU A 242 -15.20 -0.77 -41.22
C GLU A 242 -15.78 -1.00 -39.82
N ILE A 243 -16.09 -2.24 -39.43
CA ILE A 243 -16.73 -2.58 -38.14
C ILE A 243 -15.69 -2.79 -37.02
N ILE A 244 -14.45 -3.15 -37.37
CA ILE A 244 -13.32 -3.27 -36.41
C ILE A 244 -12.85 -1.88 -35.94
N LEU A 245 -13.05 -0.84 -36.77
CA LEU A 245 -12.50 0.49 -36.49
C LEU A 245 -13.21 1.20 -35.33
N TYR A 246 -14.52 1.02 -35.17
CA TYR A 246 -15.29 1.74 -34.13
C TYR A 246 -14.98 1.27 -32.69
N PRO A 247 -14.93 -0.04 -32.39
CA PRO A 247 -14.46 -0.51 -31.09
C PRO A 247 -13.00 -0.13 -30.84
N LEU A 248 -12.15 -0.21 -31.87
CA LEU A 248 -10.74 0.18 -31.77
C LEU A 248 -10.58 1.67 -31.43
N ILE A 249 -11.37 2.55 -32.06
CA ILE A 249 -11.38 4.00 -31.78
C ILE A 249 -11.98 4.29 -30.40
N ALA A 250 -13.03 3.58 -29.99
CA ALA A 250 -13.63 3.74 -28.66
C ALA A 250 -12.65 3.33 -27.56
N VAL A 251 -11.99 2.18 -27.71
CA VAL A 251 -10.97 1.68 -26.76
C VAL A 251 -9.73 2.57 -26.77
N ALA A 252 -9.24 2.99 -27.95
CA ALA A 252 -8.14 3.93 -28.06
C ALA A 252 -8.50 5.30 -27.44
N GLY A 253 -9.76 5.73 -27.55
CA GLY A 253 -10.28 6.94 -26.90
C GLY A 253 -10.24 6.84 -25.38
N VAL A 254 -10.67 5.71 -24.80
CA VAL A 254 -10.61 5.46 -23.35
C VAL A 254 -9.16 5.36 -22.89
N ALA A 255 -8.30 4.63 -23.61
CA ALA A 255 -6.88 4.53 -23.30
C ALA A 255 -6.20 5.92 -23.35
N ALA A 256 -6.46 6.72 -24.39
CA ALA A 256 -5.95 8.07 -24.51
C ALA A 256 -6.44 9.00 -23.40
N ALA A 257 -7.69 8.86 -22.97
CA ALA A 257 -8.24 9.60 -21.83
C ALA A 257 -7.55 9.21 -20.51
N LEU A 258 -7.35 7.91 -20.27
CA LEU A 258 -6.61 7.42 -19.10
C LEU A 258 -5.16 7.91 -19.11
N PHE A 259 -4.49 7.85 -20.27
CA PHE A 259 -3.14 8.40 -20.45
C PHE A 259 -3.09 9.91 -20.23
N ALA A 260 -4.08 10.67 -20.72
CA ALA A 260 -4.17 12.11 -20.49
C ALA A 260 -4.34 12.43 -18.99
N VAL A 261 -5.18 11.68 -18.28
CA VAL A 261 -5.37 11.81 -16.82
C VAL A 261 -4.09 11.46 -16.07
N MET A 262 -3.42 10.36 -16.42
CA MET A 262 -2.13 9.98 -15.85
C MET A 262 -1.05 11.05 -16.12
N PHE A 263 -0.99 11.59 -17.32
CA PHE A 263 -0.03 12.61 -17.71
C PHE A 263 -0.28 13.93 -16.98
N MET A 264 -1.54 14.34 -16.81
CA MET A 264 -1.91 15.51 -16.01
C MET A 264 -1.54 15.30 -14.53
N ARG A 265 -1.78 14.12 -13.96
CA ARG A 265 -1.37 13.79 -12.57
C ARG A 265 0.15 13.76 -12.40
N ALA A 266 0.89 13.19 -13.35
CA ALA A 266 2.35 13.14 -13.33
C ALA A 266 2.96 14.55 -13.39
N ARG A 267 2.41 15.43 -14.23
CA ARG A 267 2.86 16.82 -14.34
C ARG A 267 2.47 17.67 -13.14
N GLY A 268 1.31 17.39 -12.52
CA GLY A 268 0.86 18.04 -11.29
C GLY A 268 1.85 17.88 -10.13
N ARG A 269 2.41 16.67 -9.93
CA ARG A 269 3.42 16.43 -8.87
C ARG A 269 4.71 17.24 -9.07
N ASN A 270 5.17 17.42 -10.32
CA ASN A 270 6.38 18.19 -10.60
C ASN A 270 6.22 19.70 -10.38
N SER A 271 4.99 20.23 -10.42
CA SER A 271 4.75 21.66 -10.16
C SER A 271 4.88 22.01 -8.68
N TYR A 272 4.61 21.08 -7.76
CA TYR A 272 4.76 21.30 -6.31
C TYR A 272 6.23 21.30 -5.88
N PHE A 273 7.07 20.43 -6.46
CA PHE A 273 8.50 20.42 -6.14
C PHE A 273 9.23 21.66 -6.64
N ARG A 274 8.80 22.26 -7.76
CA ARG A 274 9.41 23.49 -8.26
C ARG A 274 9.10 24.70 -7.36
N LEU A 275 7.88 24.79 -6.81
CA LEU A 275 7.50 25.83 -5.85
C LEU A 275 8.23 25.69 -4.51
N VAL A 276 8.40 24.46 -4.00
CA VAL A 276 9.12 24.23 -2.73
C VAL A 276 10.64 24.42 -2.88
N ILE A 277 11.22 24.04 -4.02
CA ILE A 277 12.65 24.31 -4.29
C ILE A 277 12.88 25.80 -4.50
N GLU A 278 11.97 26.53 -5.15
CA GLU A 278 12.09 27.98 -5.32
C GLU A 278 11.96 28.73 -3.99
N ASP A 279 11.04 28.32 -3.10
CA ASP A 279 10.96 28.88 -1.75
C ASP A 279 12.16 28.50 -0.87
N GLN A 280 12.68 27.26 -0.96
CA GLN A 280 13.85 26.86 -0.19
C GLN A 280 15.16 27.48 -0.70
N VAL A 281 15.31 27.74 -2.00
CA VAL A 281 16.44 28.51 -2.55
C VAL A 281 16.35 29.96 -2.09
N LYS A 282 15.15 30.56 -2.09
CA LYS A 282 14.94 31.93 -1.62
C LYS A 282 15.18 32.10 -0.11
N ASP A 283 14.80 31.11 0.69
CA ASP A 283 15.13 31.09 2.13
C ASP A 283 16.62 30.81 2.38
N LEU A 284 17.28 30.00 1.54
CA LEU A 284 18.73 29.81 1.59
C LEU A 284 19.51 31.07 1.20
N GLU A 285 19.04 31.83 0.21
CA GLU A 285 19.56 33.16 -0.15
C GLU A 285 19.35 34.16 1.01
N GLY A 286 18.20 34.11 1.67
CA GLY A 286 17.93 34.91 2.88
C GLY A 286 18.83 34.56 4.07
N LEU A 287 19.11 33.26 4.28
CA LEU A 287 19.99 32.76 5.33
C LEU A 287 21.47 33.07 5.04
N THR A 288 21.92 32.98 3.78
CA THR A 288 23.29 33.39 3.41
C THR A 288 23.50 34.90 3.52
N LEU A 289 22.48 35.73 3.21
CA LEU A 289 22.55 37.18 3.45
C LEU A 289 22.58 37.55 4.94
N ARG A 290 21.98 36.74 5.82
CA ARG A 290 22.10 36.92 7.28
C ARG A 290 23.43 36.40 7.83
N ALA A 291 23.92 35.27 7.35
CA ALA A 291 25.22 34.73 7.74
C ALA A 291 26.38 35.66 7.34
N SER A 292 26.36 36.23 6.13
CA SER A 292 27.39 37.18 5.70
C SER A 292 27.41 38.48 6.50
N ARG A 293 26.24 38.92 7.01
CA ARG A 293 26.14 40.10 7.87
C ARG A 293 26.68 39.83 9.28
N ILE A 294 26.51 38.60 9.79
CA ILE A 294 27.08 38.16 11.08
C ILE A 294 28.60 38.05 10.99
N ASP A 295 29.13 37.46 9.92
CA ASP A 295 30.57 37.31 9.71
C ASP A 295 31.30 38.67 9.64
N ARG A 296 30.68 39.65 8.98
CA ARG A 296 31.18 41.04 8.94
C ARG A 296 31.16 41.72 10.32
N SER A 297 30.17 41.42 11.16
CA SER A 297 30.09 41.96 12.52
C SER A 297 31.11 41.31 13.48
N LEU A 298 31.39 40.01 13.29
CA LEU A 298 32.42 39.29 14.04
C LEU A 298 33.82 39.77 13.67
N SER A 299 34.11 39.94 12.38
CA SER A 299 35.37 40.55 11.91
C SER A 299 35.55 41.97 12.43
N SER A 300 34.50 42.79 12.46
CA SER A 300 34.55 44.14 13.06
C SER A 300 34.79 44.13 14.58
N SER A 301 34.36 43.08 15.28
CA SER A 301 34.60 42.94 16.73
C SER A 301 35.96 42.35 17.07
N LEU A 302 36.62 41.68 16.11
CA LEU A 302 37.97 41.13 16.25
C LEU A 302 39.06 42.15 15.89
N ASP A 303 38.76 43.17 15.08
CA ASP A 303 39.66 44.32 14.84
C ASP A 303 39.61 45.37 15.97
N SER A 304 38.69 45.24 16.93
CA SER A 304 38.51 46.20 18.03
C SER A 304 38.95 45.69 19.40
N VAL A 305 39.75 44.60 19.46
CA VAL A 305 40.38 44.08 20.69
C VAL A 305 41.88 43.97 20.48
#